data_AF-Q6FJP7-F1
#
_entry.id   AF-Q6FJP7-F1
#
_cell.length_a   1.000
_cell.length_b   1.000
_cell.length_c   1.000
_cell.angle_alpha   90.00
_cell.angle_beta   90.00
_cell.angle_gamma   90.00
#
_symmetry.space_group_name_H-M   'P 1'
#
loop_
_entity.id
_entity.type
_entity.pdbx_description
1 polymer ?
#
loop_
_entity_poly.entity_id
_entity_poly.type
_entity_poly.pdbx_seq_one_letter_code
_entity_poly.pdbx_strand_id
1 'polypeptide(L)'
;MSLVVDKYIQLHQEYRILHLLNHRNKNQHRVATWWKWFNMLRRSVGDVVEILQPLGRRKNQKLKDKKDGRFLYRTLHKFFQMESKLYYSFNNIIKLGQFITLGVVLVGILGRVHSIYHEIFELYKEQFISMGCLRVPKKNAQIEEAHVTNNDNEELGELINDADVLIEPSALLKQDVILSKNIKNESKSSKDKKKKKKKKKGSAIDDLFG
;
A
#
# COMPACT_ATOMS: atom_id res chain seq x y z
N MET A 1 6.28 -21.37 -19.75
CA MET A 1 5.86 -19.96 -19.94
C MET A 1 7.01 -19.10 -19.44
N SER A 2 7.31 -17.97 -20.05
CA SER A 2 8.43 -17.16 -19.54
C SER A 2 8.00 -16.34 -18.32
N LEU A 3 8.91 -16.16 -17.37
CA LEU A 3 8.64 -15.47 -16.11
C LEU A 3 8.04 -14.06 -16.33
N VAL A 4 8.46 -13.35 -17.38
CA VAL A 4 7.90 -12.04 -17.76
C VAL A 4 6.44 -12.13 -18.19
N VAL A 5 6.07 -13.16 -18.97
CA VAL A 5 4.68 -13.37 -19.41
C VAL A 5 3.80 -13.69 -18.20
N ASP A 6 4.29 -14.50 -17.28
CA ASP A 6 3.56 -14.83 -16.05
C ASP A 6 3.29 -13.58 -15.21
N LYS A 7 4.30 -12.72 -15.02
CA LYS A 7 4.15 -11.45 -14.30
C LYS A 7 3.23 -10.47 -15.02
N TYR A 8 3.29 -10.41 -16.35
CA TYR A 8 2.35 -9.62 -17.14
C TYR A 8 0.90 -10.08 -16.92
N ILE A 9 0.64 -11.39 -16.98
CA ILE A 9 -0.70 -11.94 -16.78
C ILE A 9 -1.20 -11.61 -15.37
N GLN A 10 -0.39 -11.84 -14.34
CA GLN A 10 -0.73 -11.50 -12.95
C GLN A 10 -1.07 -10.02 -12.80
N LEU A 11 -0.21 -9.13 -13.30
CA LEU A 11 -0.43 -7.69 -13.20
C LEU A 11 -1.67 -7.24 -13.98
N HIS A 12 -1.92 -7.83 -15.15
CA HIS A 12 -3.09 -7.54 -15.96
C HIS A 12 -4.39 -7.96 -15.24
N GLN A 13 -4.40 -9.06 -14.49
CA GLN A 13 -5.55 -9.41 -13.66
C GLN A 13 -5.80 -8.37 -12.56
N GLU A 14 -4.75 -7.93 -11.85
CA GLU A 14 -4.88 -6.87 -10.83
C GLU A 14 -5.39 -5.56 -11.45
N TYR A 15 -4.93 -5.21 -12.65
CA TYR A 15 -5.44 -4.05 -13.38
C TYR A 15 -6.93 -4.15 -13.69
N ARG A 16 -7.42 -5.33 -14.09
CA ARG A 16 -8.85 -5.56 -14.35
C ARG A 16 -9.67 -5.38 -13.08
N ILE A 17 -9.20 -5.90 -11.94
CA ILE A 17 -9.86 -5.71 -10.65
C ILE A 17 -9.93 -4.22 -10.30
N LEU A 18 -8.82 -3.49 -10.42
CA LEU A 18 -8.77 -2.04 -10.20
C LEU A 18 -9.71 -1.28 -11.15
N HIS A 19 -9.81 -1.71 -12.42
CA HIS A 19 -10.73 -1.11 -13.39
C HIS A 19 -12.20 -1.30 -13.01
N LEU A 20 -12.58 -2.52 -12.59
CA LEU A 20 -13.94 -2.83 -12.14
C LEU A 20 -14.29 -2.11 -10.84
N LEU A 21 -13.37 -2.07 -9.87
CA LEU A 21 -13.53 -1.31 -8.64
C LEU A 21 -13.74 0.17 -8.93
N ASN A 22 -12.98 0.73 -9.87
CA ASN A 22 -13.16 2.11 -10.29
C ASN A 22 -14.56 2.35 -10.87
N HIS A 23 -15.03 1.49 -11.77
CA HIS A 23 -16.36 1.62 -12.36
C HIS A 23 -17.47 1.57 -11.30
N ARG A 24 -17.41 0.62 -10.35
CA ARG A 24 -18.41 0.46 -9.28
C ARG A 24 -18.42 1.64 -8.29
N ASN A 25 -17.25 2.12 -7.90
CA ASN A 25 -17.10 2.97 -6.72
C ASN A 25 -16.90 4.47 -7.04
N LYS A 26 -16.72 4.85 -8.32
CA LYS A 26 -16.41 6.24 -8.72
C LYS A 26 -17.46 7.24 -8.27
N ASN A 27 -18.74 6.93 -8.43
CA ASN A 27 -19.81 7.88 -8.11
C ASN A 27 -19.96 8.11 -6.60
N GLN A 28 -19.59 7.12 -5.79
CA GLN A 28 -19.69 7.19 -4.32
C GLN A 28 -18.49 7.90 -3.70
N HIS A 29 -17.30 7.74 -4.28
CA HIS A 29 -16.06 8.11 -3.61
C HIS A 29 -15.19 9.12 -4.35
N ARG A 30 -15.67 9.74 -5.45
CA ARG A 30 -14.85 10.68 -6.25
C ARG A 30 -14.17 11.80 -5.45
N VAL A 31 -14.77 12.24 -4.34
CA VAL A 31 -14.27 13.33 -3.49
C VAL A 31 -13.44 12.81 -2.31
N ALA A 32 -13.43 11.49 -2.06
CA ALA A 32 -12.70 10.92 -0.93
C ALA A 32 -11.18 11.07 -1.12
N THR A 33 -10.47 11.36 -0.04
CA THR A 33 -9.00 11.53 -0.06
C THR A 33 -8.29 10.27 -0.55
N TRP A 34 -8.73 9.09 -0.11
CA TRP A 34 -8.20 7.80 -0.54
C TRP A 34 -8.44 7.48 -2.02
N TRP A 35 -9.47 8.08 -2.63
CA TRP A 35 -9.80 7.88 -4.05
C TRP A 35 -8.72 8.42 -4.98
N LYS A 36 -8.05 9.52 -4.58
CA LYS A 36 -6.88 10.04 -5.31
C LYS A 36 -5.77 9.00 -5.34
N TRP A 37 -5.46 8.38 -4.20
CA TRP A 37 -4.42 7.36 -4.06
C TRP A 37 -4.76 6.11 -4.87
N PHE A 38 -6.00 5.62 -4.78
CA PHE A 38 -6.51 4.54 -5.63
C PHE A 38 -6.34 4.83 -7.13
N ASN A 39 -6.69 6.05 -7.59
CA ASN A 39 -6.50 6.39 -9.01
C ASN A 39 -5.04 6.47 -9.43
N MET A 40 -4.14 6.91 -8.54
CA MET A 40 -2.70 6.89 -8.83
C MET A 40 -2.18 5.45 -8.97
N LEU A 41 -2.61 4.55 -8.09
CA LEU A 41 -2.30 3.12 -8.21
C LEU A 41 -2.82 2.55 -9.54
N ARG A 42 -4.10 2.74 -9.84
CA ARG A 42 -4.72 2.24 -11.08
C ARG A 42 -4.02 2.73 -12.34
N ARG A 43 -3.66 4.02 -12.38
CA ARG A 43 -2.91 4.59 -13.52
C ARG A 43 -1.52 4.00 -13.64
N SER A 44 -0.76 3.96 -12.54
CA SER A 44 0.57 3.33 -12.52
C SER A 44 0.52 1.88 -13.04
N VAL A 45 -0.44 1.08 -12.57
CA VAL A 45 -0.61 -0.31 -13.03
C VAL A 45 -0.97 -0.36 -14.52
N GLY A 46 -1.86 0.52 -14.98
CA GLY A 46 -2.20 0.62 -16.40
C GLY A 46 -0.99 0.96 -17.28
N ASP A 47 -0.19 1.93 -16.87
CA ASP A 47 1.02 2.37 -17.57
C ASP A 47 2.03 1.20 -17.70
N VAL A 48 2.24 0.44 -16.62
CA VAL A 48 3.15 -0.72 -16.64
C VAL A 48 2.60 -1.85 -17.51
N VAL A 49 1.29 -2.13 -17.43
CA VAL A 49 0.64 -3.15 -18.26
C VAL A 49 0.77 -2.83 -19.75
N GLU A 50 0.61 -1.56 -20.15
CA GLU A 50 0.76 -1.12 -21.53
C GLU A 50 2.19 -1.35 -22.07
N ILE A 51 3.21 -1.09 -21.24
CA ILE A 51 4.62 -1.35 -21.59
C ILE A 51 4.88 -2.86 -21.74
N LEU A 52 4.30 -3.68 -20.85
CA LEU A 52 4.55 -5.13 -20.81
C LEU A 52 3.75 -5.92 -21.87
N GLN A 53 2.58 -5.43 -22.29
CA GLN A 53 1.72 -6.09 -23.28
C GLN A 53 2.45 -6.50 -24.58
N PRO A 54 3.23 -5.63 -25.25
CA PRO A 54 3.96 -6.03 -26.45
C PRO A 54 5.08 -7.03 -26.17
N LEU A 55 5.62 -7.07 -24.95
CA LEU A 55 6.70 -7.99 -24.56
C LEU A 55 6.20 -9.42 -24.40
N GLY A 56 4.96 -9.60 -23.94
CA GLY A 56 4.35 -10.93 -23.81
C GLY A 56 4.15 -11.67 -25.15
N ARG A 57 4.16 -10.94 -26.28
CA ARG A 57 4.04 -11.51 -27.63
C ARG A 57 5.38 -11.75 -28.34
N ARG A 58 6.49 -11.29 -27.77
CA ARG A 58 7.82 -11.35 -28.41
C ARG A 58 8.63 -12.55 -27.89
N LYS A 59 9.41 -13.17 -28.79
CA LYS A 59 10.42 -14.19 -28.41
C LYS A 59 11.50 -13.59 -27.50
N ASN A 60 11.95 -12.37 -27.79
CA ASN A 60 12.88 -11.62 -26.94
C ASN A 60 12.10 -10.66 -26.03
N GLN A 61 12.07 -10.94 -24.73
CA GLN A 61 11.38 -10.15 -23.68
C GLN A 61 12.17 -8.90 -23.24
N LYS A 62 13.09 -8.43 -24.07
CA LYS A 62 13.87 -7.21 -23.82
C LYS A 62 13.05 -5.98 -24.18
N LEU A 63 13.25 -4.90 -23.42
CA LEU A 63 12.69 -3.60 -23.75
C LEU A 63 13.35 -3.11 -25.05
N LYS A 64 12.54 -2.84 -26.08
CA LYS A 64 13.05 -2.43 -27.41
C LYS A 64 13.53 -0.99 -27.38
N ASP A 65 12.76 -0.11 -26.75
CA ASP A 65 13.06 1.30 -26.67
C ASP A 65 13.63 1.69 -25.31
N LYS A 66 14.76 2.39 -25.32
CA LYS A 66 15.35 2.98 -24.09
C LYS A 66 14.37 3.94 -23.39
N LYS A 67 13.43 4.53 -24.14
CA LYS A 67 12.39 5.41 -23.60
C LYS A 67 11.43 4.63 -22.71
N ASP A 68 10.95 3.47 -23.17
CA ASP A 68 10.02 2.60 -22.43
C ASP A 68 10.67 2.07 -21.17
N GLY A 69 11.95 1.67 -21.24
CA GLY A 69 12.68 1.22 -20.05
C GLY A 69 12.89 2.31 -19.00
N ARG A 70 13.21 3.55 -19.42
CA ARG A 70 13.27 4.70 -18.51
C ARG A 70 11.92 5.03 -17.90
N PHE A 71 10.85 4.95 -18.70
CA PHE A 71 9.50 5.21 -18.23
C PHE A 71 9.06 4.15 -17.21
N LEU A 72 9.28 2.87 -17.51
CA LEU A 72 9.03 1.76 -16.59
C LEU A 72 9.75 1.97 -15.26
N TYR A 73 11.07 2.23 -15.31
CA TYR A 73 11.86 2.50 -14.10
C TYR A 73 11.28 3.64 -13.28
N ARG A 74 10.96 4.77 -13.90
CA ARG A 74 10.41 5.94 -13.21
C ARG A 74 9.06 5.64 -12.57
N THR A 75 8.20 4.89 -13.25
CA THR A 75 6.88 4.49 -12.73
C THR A 75 7.01 3.56 -11.53
N LEU A 76 7.87 2.54 -11.62
CA LEU A 76 8.15 1.62 -10.51
C LEU A 76 8.78 2.34 -9.31
N HIS A 77 9.83 3.14 -9.55
CA HIS A 77 10.52 3.87 -8.50
C HIS A 77 9.59 4.85 -7.78
N LYS A 78 8.76 5.60 -8.54
CA LYS A 78 7.77 6.51 -7.96
C LYS A 78 6.72 5.74 -7.16
N PHE A 79 6.31 4.55 -7.61
CA PHE A 79 5.40 3.70 -6.84
C PHE A 79 6.00 3.33 -5.48
N PHE A 80 7.24 2.80 -5.45
CA PHE A 80 7.89 2.41 -4.19
C PHE A 80 8.03 3.58 -3.21
N GLN A 81 8.28 4.80 -3.71
CA GLN A 81 8.31 6.01 -2.86
C GLN A 81 6.94 6.39 -2.29
N MET A 82 5.85 6.09 -2.99
CA MET A 82 4.49 6.47 -2.60
C MET A 82 3.75 5.36 -1.85
N GLU A 83 4.30 4.16 -1.81
CA GLU A 83 3.65 2.97 -1.28
C GLU A 83 3.20 3.13 0.17
N SER A 84 4.05 3.67 1.05
CA SER A 84 3.65 3.88 2.44
C SER A 84 2.42 4.79 2.54
N LYS A 85 2.33 5.82 1.69
CA LYS A 85 1.17 6.74 1.67
C LYS A 85 -0.09 6.03 1.17
N LEU A 86 0.04 5.16 0.17
CA LEU A 86 -1.05 4.30 -0.31
C LEU A 86 -1.54 3.40 0.82
N TYR A 87 -0.63 2.71 1.50
CA TYR A 87 -0.94 1.81 2.61
C TYR A 87 -1.68 2.53 3.74
N TYR A 88 -1.16 3.66 4.23
CA TYR A 88 -1.82 4.44 5.28
C TYR A 88 -3.19 4.96 4.81
N SER A 89 -3.29 5.43 3.57
CA SER A 89 -4.57 5.93 3.05
C SER A 89 -5.64 4.84 2.96
N PHE A 90 -5.28 3.59 2.65
CA PHE A 90 -6.23 2.48 2.60
C PHE A 90 -6.55 1.95 4.00
N ASN A 91 -5.56 1.87 4.89
CA ASN A 91 -5.80 1.52 6.29
C ASN A 91 -6.69 2.54 7.01
N ASN A 92 -6.63 3.82 6.64
CA ASN A 92 -7.56 4.81 7.17
C ASN A 92 -9.04 4.48 6.85
N ILE A 93 -9.32 3.86 5.69
CA ILE A 93 -10.68 3.41 5.34
C ILE A 93 -11.15 2.34 6.32
N ILE A 94 -10.26 1.39 6.64
CA ILE A 94 -10.51 0.31 7.61
C ILE A 94 -10.75 0.91 8.99
N LYS A 95 -9.87 1.83 9.42
CA LYS A 95 -9.97 2.54 10.71
C LYS A 95 -11.27 3.33 10.86
N LEU A 96 -11.74 3.97 9.79
CA LEU A 96 -13.01 4.71 9.77
C LEU A 96 -14.24 3.81 9.89
N GLY A 97 -14.14 2.53 9.53
CA GLY A 97 -15.20 1.53 9.72
C GLY A 97 -16.35 1.55 8.71
N GLN A 98 -16.53 2.63 7.94
CA GLN A 98 -17.68 2.77 7.02
C GLN A 98 -17.59 1.86 5.78
N PHE A 99 -16.37 1.56 5.31
CA PHE A 99 -16.12 0.77 4.09
C PHE A 99 -14.99 -0.25 4.31
N ILE A 100 -15.08 -1.04 5.39
CA ILE A 100 -14.02 -1.97 5.81
C ILE A 100 -13.69 -2.99 4.71
N THR A 101 -14.70 -3.61 4.13
CA THR A 101 -14.53 -4.63 3.08
C THR A 101 -13.74 -4.10 1.89
N LEU A 102 -14.11 -2.91 1.41
CA LEU A 102 -13.37 -2.22 0.35
C LEU A 102 -11.94 -1.88 0.79
N GLY A 103 -11.76 -1.39 2.01
CA GLY A 103 -10.45 -1.07 2.58
C GLY A 103 -9.51 -2.29 2.59
N VAL A 104 -9.98 -3.45 3.07
CA VAL A 104 -9.20 -4.70 3.10
C VAL A 104 -8.85 -5.17 1.69
N VAL A 105 -9.79 -5.11 0.75
CA VAL A 105 -9.54 -5.45 -0.66
C VAL A 105 -8.46 -4.56 -1.26
N LEU A 106 -8.49 -3.25 -0.99
CA LEU A 106 -7.48 -2.32 -1.50
C LEU A 106 -6.09 -2.57 -0.93
N VAL A 107 -5.98 -2.90 0.37
CA VAL A 107 -4.70 -3.30 0.99
C VAL A 107 -4.19 -4.60 0.38
N GLY A 108 -5.07 -5.58 0.15
CA GLY A 108 -4.71 -6.83 -0.52
C GLY A 108 -4.16 -6.63 -1.94
N ILE A 109 -4.84 -5.80 -2.75
CA ILE A 109 -4.38 -5.46 -4.11
C ILE A 109 -3.05 -4.69 -4.04
N LEU A 110 -2.88 -3.77 -3.08
CA LEU A 110 -1.62 -3.05 -2.91
C LEU A 110 -0.45 -4.00 -2.66
N GLY A 111 -0.62 -4.97 -1.75
CA GLY A 111 0.39 -5.99 -1.47
C GLY A 111 0.70 -6.88 -2.67
N ARG A 112 -0.33 -7.29 -3.42
CA ARG A 112 -0.16 -8.05 -4.67
C ARG A 112 0.63 -7.26 -5.71
N VAL A 113 0.24 -6.00 -5.96
CA VAL A 113 0.93 -5.12 -6.90
C VAL A 113 2.36 -4.86 -6.48
N HIS A 114 2.62 -4.63 -5.18
CA HIS A 114 3.98 -4.46 -4.66
C HIS A 114 4.87 -5.66 -4.99
N SER A 115 4.41 -6.88 -4.67
CA SER A 115 5.14 -8.11 -4.96
C SER A 115 5.47 -8.23 -6.46
N ILE A 116 4.48 -8.02 -7.31
CA ILE A 116 4.66 -8.12 -8.77
C ILE A 116 5.63 -7.03 -9.27
N TYR A 117 5.51 -5.80 -8.77
CA TYR A 117 6.40 -4.69 -9.14
C TYR A 117 7.83 -4.95 -8.72
N HIS A 118 8.05 -5.51 -7.53
CA HIS A 118 9.37 -5.88 -7.04
C HIS A 118 10.02 -6.92 -7.96
N GLU A 119 9.26 -7.97 -8.33
CA GLU A 119 9.76 -8.99 -9.25
C GLU A 119 10.05 -8.43 -10.66
N ILE A 120 9.18 -7.58 -11.20
CA ILE A 120 9.44 -6.89 -12.48
C ILE A 120 10.71 -6.03 -12.37
N PHE A 121 10.90 -5.32 -11.26
CA PHE A 121 12.07 -4.50 -11.04
C PHE A 121 13.37 -5.33 -11.09
N GLU A 122 13.39 -6.48 -10.40
CA GLU A 122 14.56 -7.38 -10.41
C GLU A 122 14.80 -7.98 -11.80
N LEU A 123 13.76 -8.34 -12.55
CA LEU A 123 13.90 -8.88 -13.92
C LEU A 123 14.53 -7.89 -14.90
N TYR A 124 14.26 -6.60 -14.75
CA TYR A 124 14.76 -5.55 -15.64
C TYR A 124 15.96 -4.78 -15.06
N LYS A 125 16.48 -5.18 -13.90
CA LYS A 125 17.58 -4.51 -13.20
C LYS A 125 18.81 -4.28 -14.08
N GLU A 126 19.29 -5.32 -14.76
CA GLU A 126 20.43 -5.22 -15.68
C GLU A 126 20.17 -4.23 -16.82
N GLN A 127 18.94 -4.25 -17.36
CA GLN A 127 18.54 -3.32 -18.42
C GLN A 127 18.50 -1.88 -17.87
N PHE A 128 18.00 -1.66 -16.66
CA PHE A 128 18.00 -0.33 -16.03
C PHE A 128 19.42 0.19 -15.77
N ILE A 129 20.35 -0.67 -15.38
CA ILE A 129 21.77 -0.33 -15.22
C ILE A 129 22.37 0.06 -16.57
N SER A 130 22.15 -0.74 -17.62
CA SER A 130 22.63 -0.45 -18.98
C SER A 130 22.07 0.87 -19.56
N MET A 131 20.87 1.27 -19.11
CA MET A 131 20.21 2.52 -19.51
C MET A 131 20.64 3.72 -18.67
N GLY A 132 21.44 3.53 -17.62
CA GLY A 132 21.88 4.57 -16.69
C GLY A 132 20.81 5.04 -15.71
N CYS A 133 19.74 4.28 -15.52
CA CYS A 133 18.65 4.60 -14.59
C CYS A 133 19.02 4.33 -13.13
N LEU A 134 19.86 3.32 -12.91
CA LEU A 134 20.31 2.88 -11.60
C LEU A 134 21.82 3.08 -11.48
N ARG A 135 22.27 3.87 -10.51
CA ARG A 135 23.69 3.90 -10.12
C ARG A 135 23.95 2.69 -9.25
N VAL A 136 24.66 1.71 -9.80
CA VAL A 136 25.30 0.69 -8.96
C VAL A 136 26.52 1.34 -8.33
N PRO A 137 26.67 1.37 -7.00
CA PRO A 137 27.93 1.76 -6.40
C PRO A 137 29.01 0.81 -6.94
N LYS A 138 30.02 1.37 -7.61
CA LYS A 138 31.21 0.58 -7.95
C LYS A 138 31.79 0.09 -6.63
N LYS A 139 31.76 -1.22 -6.38
CA LYS A 139 32.67 -1.82 -5.40
C LYS A 139 34.07 -1.53 -5.93
N ASN A 140 34.71 -0.48 -5.41
CA ASN A 140 36.14 -0.32 -5.61
C ASN A 140 36.79 -1.58 -5.03
N ALA A 141 37.56 -2.26 -5.88
CA ALA A 141 38.47 -3.30 -5.46
C ALA A 141 39.45 -2.71 -4.43
N GLN A 142 39.82 -3.55 -3.44
CA GLN A 142 40.71 -3.28 -2.30
C GLN A 142 40.04 -2.60 -1.09
N ILE A 143 39.43 -3.43 -0.24
CA ILE A 143 39.40 -3.20 1.20
C ILE A 143 40.08 -4.45 1.78
N GLU A 144 41.23 -4.24 2.42
CA GLU A 144 41.98 -5.25 3.16
C GLU A 144 41.05 -5.97 4.14
N GLU A 145 41.24 -7.28 4.26
CA GLU A 145 40.53 -8.13 5.22
C GLU A 145 40.85 -7.67 6.64
N ALA A 146 40.02 -6.76 7.17
CA ALA A 146 39.94 -6.55 8.60
C ALA A 146 39.28 -7.79 9.21
N HIS A 147 40.09 -8.65 9.83
CA HIS A 147 39.64 -9.71 10.71
C HIS A 147 38.61 -9.17 11.71
N VAL A 148 37.36 -9.57 11.55
CA VAL A 148 36.33 -9.38 12.59
C VAL A 148 36.56 -10.47 13.63
N THR A 149 37.12 -10.10 14.77
CA THR A 149 37.00 -10.91 15.99
C THR A 149 35.55 -10.89 16.42
N ASN A 150 34.89 -12.05 16.34
CA ASN A 150 33.58 -12.29 16.95
C ASN A 150 33.71 -12.05 18.47
N ASN A 151 33.11 -10.99 18.96
CA ASN A 151 32.91 -10.78 20.39
C ASN A 151 31.43 -11.05 20.66
N ASP A 152 31.09 -12.33 20.78
CA ASP A 152 29.73 -12.84 21.04
C ASP A 152 29.40 -12.78 22.55
N ASN A 153 29.53 -11.60 23.16
CA ASN A 153 29.18 -11.30 24.56
C ASN A 153 28.98 -9.77 24.60
N GLU A 154 27.88 -9.14 25.00
CA GLU A 154 26.74 -9.42 25.88
C GLU A 154 25.72 -8.31 25.56
N GLU A 155 24.41 -8.57 25.69
CA GLU A 155 23.40 -7.71 26.35
C GLU A 155 21.99 -8.25 26.02
N LEU A 156 21.69 -9.45 26.53
CA LEU A 156 20.32 -9.92 26.64
C LEU A 156 19.76 -9.33 27.94
N GLY A 157 18.72 -8.50 27.85
CA GLY A 157 18.18 -7.75 28.98
C GLY A 157 17.82 -8.60 30.21
N GLU A 158 17.93 -7.98 31.38
CA GLU A 158 17.74 -8.65 32.68
C GLU A 158 16.27 -8.99 32.98
N LEU A 159 16.08 -10.12 33.65
CA LEU A 159 14.78 -10.57 34.16
C LEU A 159 14.45 -9.78 35.44
N ILE A 160 13.40 -8.96 35.38
CA ILE A 160 12.83 -8.30 36.56
C ILE A 160 12.09 -9.37 37.38
N ASN A 161 12.54 -9.62 38.62
CA ASN A 161 11.78 -10.39 39.59
C ASN A 161 10.80 -9.45 40.32
N ASP A 162 9.54 -9.87 40.48
CA ASP A 162 8.44 -9.09 41.09
C ASP A 162 8.62 -8.74 42.58
N ALA A 163 9.83 -8.87 43.14
CA ALA A 163 10.14 -8.62 44.55
C ALA A 163 10.71 -7.21 44.84
N ASP A 164 11.05 -6.42 43.81
CA ASP A 164 11.63 -5.06 43.99
C ASP A 164 10.63 -3.91 43.81
N VAL A 165 9.32 -4.19 43.78
CA VAL A 165 8.27 -3.16 43.80
C VAL A 165 7.83 -2.91 45.24
N LEU A 166 8.61 -2.16 46.02
CA LEU A 166 8.12 -1.52 47.24
C LEU A 166 8.96 -0.29 47.59
N ILE A 167 8.52 0.92 47.21
CA ILE A 167 8.37 2.08 48.13
C ILE A 167 7.21 2.96 47.63
N GLU A 168 6.23 3.13 48.49
CA GLU A 168 4.99 3.92 48.36
C GLU A 168 5.19 5.39 48.86
N PRO A 169 4.17 6.28 48.82
CA PRO A 169 4.24 7.67 48.37
C PRO A 169 4.44 8.72 49.46
N SER A 170 4.98 9.89 49.09
CA SER A 170 4.90 11.10 49.92
C SER A 170 4.66 12.37 49.07
N ALA A 171 3.40 12.83 49.08
CA ALA A 171 2.96 14.20 49.47
C ALA A 171 4.05 15.30 49.50
N LEU A 172 3.92 16.52 48.97
CA LEU A 172 2.80 17.42 48.68
C LEU A 172 3.38 18.60 47.87
N LEU A 173 2.60 19.17 46.94
CA LEU A 173 2.30 20.62 46.93
C LEU A 173 1.02 20.85 46.10
N LYS A 174 -0.06 21.15 46.82
CA LYS A 174 -1.28 21.85 46.38
C LYS A 174 -0.85 23.29 45.97
N GLN A 175 -1.49 24.05 45.08
CA GLN A 175 -2.90 24.41 44.85
C GLN A 175 -2.85 25.32 43.58
N ASP A 176 -3.84 25.46 42.69
CA ASP A 176 -5.16 26.01 42.96
C ASP A 176 -6.16 25.72 41.83
N VAL A 177 -7.40 25.73 42.27
CA VAL A 177 -8.68 25.49 41.62
C VAL A 177 -9.11 26.68 40.78
N ILE A 178 -9.59 26.49 39.54
CA ILE A 178 -10.76 27.24 39.01
C ILE A 178 -11.66 26.29 38.19
N LEU A 179 -12.92 26.28 38.61
CA LEU A 179 -14.06 25.52 38.11
C LEU A 179 -15.03 26.47 37.40
N SER A 180 -15.49 26.14 36.18
CA SER A 180 -16.80 26.58 35.64
C SER A 180 -17.14 25.70 34.42
N LYS A 181 -18.10 24.75 34.43
CA LYS A 181 -19.57 24.89 34.40
C LYS A 181 -20.02 25.88 33.29
N ASN A 182 -20.95 25.63 32.37
CA ASN A 182 -22.11 24.73 32.27
C ASN A 182 -22.85 25.06 30.92
N ILE A 183 -23.57 24.13 30.26
CA ILE A 183 -25.03 24.14 29.87
C ILE A 183 -25.13 23.70 28.37
N LYS A 184 -25.67 22.50 28.00
CA LYS A 184 -27.09 22.10 27.69
C LYS A 184 -27.72 22.91 26.51
N ASN A 185 -28.55 22.43 25.57
CA ASN A 185 -29.48 21.29 25.46
C ASN A 185 -30.03 21.18 24.00
N GLU A 186 -30.48 19.98 23.58
CA GLU A 186 -31.73 19.60 22.83
C GLU A 186 -32.24 20.40 21.60
N SER A 187 -33.05 19.93 20.63
CA SER A 187 -33.63 18.66 20.14
C SER A 187 -34.57 18.98 18.92
N LYS A 188 -35.16 17.94 18.28
CA LYS A 188 -36.27 17.89 17.27
C LYS A 188 -35.86 17.95 15.79
N SER A 189 -36.05 16.94 14.92
CA SER A 189 -37.13 15.98 14.56
C SER A 189 -38.01 16.45 13.39
N SER A 190 -38.00 15.70 12.28
CA SER A 190 -39.20 15.41 11.48
C SER A 190 -38.98 14.22 10.53
N LYS A 191 -40.02 13.39 10.47
CA LYS A 191 -40.15 12.12 9.73
C LYS A 191 -40.54 12.40 8.27
N ASP A 192 -40.18 11.49 7.35
CA ASP A 192 -41.14 11.08 6.31
C ASP A 192 -40.93 9.65 5.75
N LYS A 193 -42.05 9.03 5.37
CA LYS A 193 -42.23 7.58 5.14
C LYS A 193 -41.90 7.08 3.72
N LYS A 194 -41.30 5.87 3.69
CA LYS A 194 -41.26 4.76 2.69
C LYS A 194 -41.88 4.96 1.28
N LYS A 195 -41.08 4.57 0.26
CA LYS A 195 -41.53 3.74 -0.90
C LYS A 195 -40.60 2.55 -1.09
N LYS A 196 -41.12 1.31 -0.97
CA LYS A 196 -40.42 0.05 -1.30
C LYS A 196 -40.19 -0.03 -2.82
N LYS A 197 -38.94 -0.11 -3.28
CA LYS A 197 -38.59 -0.45 -4.67
C LYS A 197 -38.17 -1.93 -4.75
N LYS A 198 -38.66 -2.62 -5.80
CA LYS A 198 -38.48 -4.05 -6.10
C LYS A 198 -37.01 -4.48 -6.05
N LYS A 199 -36.73 -5.66 -5.46
CA LYS A 199 -35.42 -6.33 -5.51
C LYS A 199 -35.03 -6.57 -6.97
N LYS A 200 -33.91 -5.98 -7.40
CA LYS A 200 -33.22 -6.39 -8.64
C LYS A 200 -32.43 -7.66 -8.31
N LYS A 201 -32.46 -8.64 -9.22
CA LYS A 201 -31.68 -9.88 -9.10
C LYS A 201 -30.20 -9.52 -8.93
N GLY A 202 -29.56 -10.10 -7.90
CA GLY A 202 -28.14 -9.93 -7.64
C GLY A 202 -27.32 -10.33 -8.87
N SER A 203 -26.26 -9.58 -9.16
CA SER A 203 -25.24 -10.02 -10.11
C SER A 203 -24.42 -11.13 -9.44
N ALA A 204 -23.88 -12.07 -10.21
CA ALA A 204 -23.01 -13.16 -9.71
C ALA A 204 -21.81 -12.67 -8.86
N ILE A 205 -21.50 -11.37 -8.88
CA ILE A 205 -20.49 -10.73 -8.04
C ILE A 205 -20.97 -10.55 -6.58
N ASP A 206 -22.27 -10.38 -6.33
CA ASP A 206 -22.81 -10.23 -4.98
C ASP A 206 -22.80 -11.57 -4.21
N ASP A 207 -22.79 -12.73 -4.88
CA ASP A 207 -22.54 -14.04 -4.24
C ASP A 207 -21.06 -14.26 -3.87
N LEU A 208 -20.16 -13.44 -4.42
CA LEU A 208 -18.71 -13.57 -4.23
C LEU A 208 -18.18 -12.72 -3.07
N PHE A 209 -18.94 -11.69 -2.65
CA PHE A 209 -18.51 -10.71 -1.65
C PHE A 209 -19.62 -10.26 -0.68
N GLY A 210 -20.79 -10.91 -0.72
CA GLY A 210 -21.98 -10.59 0.09
C GLY A 210 -22.10 -11.46 1.33
#